data_AF-A2E260-F1
#
_entry.id   AF-A2E260-F1
#
_cell.length_a   1.000
_cell.length_b   1.000
_cell.length_c   1.000
_cell.angle_alpha   90.00
_cell.angle_beta   90.00
_cell.angle_gamma   90.00
#
_symmetry.space_group_name_H-M   'P 1'
#
loop_
_entity.id
_entity.type
_entity.pdbx_description
1 polymer ?
#
loop_
_entity_poly.entity_id
_entity_poly.type
_entity_poly.pdbx_seq_one_letter_code
_entity_poly.pdbx_strand_id
1 'polypeptide(L)'
;MFSILFSLAYSFGGLDIRYVMQGFWLGNVSDPQKSELSYKQFRLNVTNIEKSNASHLILIDTETNKTVKHYQAIFQSKSAFQIFEGNRQIAQIELAPFIEPPSSCSGKWEDTKLFNFVVANGQAINLHIFDPSNKEWKFFSFYKDVDAMDLEPNSWGDTLFGWGFLGVTMLLAYLVSARVQKCVHNQTLKKAMQLLKEEEEQDKTKKKKKKNE
;
A
#
# COMPACT_ATOMS: atom_id res chain seq x y z
N MET A 1 -9.25 -5.08 24.70
CA MET A 1 -9.52 -5.61 23.33
C MET A 1 -9.19 -4.62 22.21
N PHE A 2 -9.11 -3.30 22.46
CA PHE A 2 -8.71 -2.32 21.45
C PHE A 2 -7.23 -2.40 21.03
N SER A 3 -6.32 -2.83 21.92
CA SER A 3 -4.89 -2.92 21.60
C SER A 3 -4.54 -4.01 20.59
N ILE A 4 -5.27 -5.12 20.53
CA ILE A 4 -4.95 -6.22 19.59
C ILE A 4 -5.27 -5.81 18.14
N LEU A 5 -6.34 -5.02 17.93
CA LEU A 5 -6.69 -4.48 16.61
C LEU A 5 -5.68 -3.42 16.14
N PHE A 6 -5.16 -2.60 17.05
CA PHE A 6 -4.08 -1.67 16.74
C PHE A 6 -2.76 -2.41 16.47
N SER A 7 -2.45 -3.48 17.22
CA SER A 7 -1.27 -4.32 16.95
C SER A 7 -1.35 -5.08 15.62
N LEU A 8 -2.55 -5.50 15.19
CA LEU A 8 -2.76 -6.12 13.88
C LEU A 8 -2.69 -5.09 12.74
N ALA A 9 -3.19 -3.87 12.95
CA ALA A 9 -3.05 -2.77 11.99
C ALA A 9 -1.59 -2.28 11.88
N TYR A 10 -0.82 -2.29 12.97
CA TYR A 10 0.61 -1.97 12.99
C TYR A 10 1.52 -3.14 12.57
N SER A 11 0.99 -4.37 12.54
CA SER A 11 1.66 -5.55 12.00
C SER A 11 1.55 -5.67 10.47
N PHE A 12 0.78 -4.79 9.80
CA PHE A 12 0.96 -4.51 8.38
C PHE A 12 2.24 -3.69 8.20
N GLY A 13 3.36 -4.35 8.52
CA GLY A 13 4.70 -3.81 8.41
C GLY A 13 4.98 -3.36 6.99
N GLY A 14 5.82 -2.33 6.88
CA GLY A 14 6.14 -1.59 5.67
C GLY A 14 6.09 -2.40 4.38
N LEU A 15 5.47 -1.78 3.37
CA LEU A 15 5.35 -2.24 1.99
C LEU A 15 6.71 -2.80 1.52
N ASP A 16 6.79 -4.10 1.25
CA ASP A 16 8.01 -4.73 0.75
C ASP A 16 8.19 -4.32 -0.72
N ILE A 17 9.25 -3.55 -0.98
CA ILE A 17 9.51 -2.91 -2.28
C ILE A 17 9.61 -3.94 -3.42
N ARG A 18 9.92 -5.20 -3.11
CA ARG A 18 9.90 -6.30 -4.08
C ARG A 18 8.53 -6.49 -4.73
N TYR A 19 7.47 -6.52 -3.92
CA TYR A 19 6.10 -6.68 -4.42
C TYR A 19 5.63 -5.45 -5.18
N VAL A 20 6.10 -4.27 -4.76
CA VAL A 20 5.79 -3.03 -5.47
C VAL A 20 6.36 -3.08 -6.87
N MET A 21 7.66 -3.36 -6.99
CA MET A 21 8.40 -3.34 -8.25
C MET A 21 8.00 -4.46 -9.20
N GLN A 22 7.48 -5.59 -8.71
CA GLN A 22 7.08 -6.71 -9.55
C GLN A 22 5.98 -6.32 -10.56
N GLY A 23 6.13 -6.82 -11.78
CA GLY A 23 5.16 -6.69 -12.86
C GLY A 23 5.68 -5.87 -14.04
N PHE A 24 4.74 -5.36 -14.83
CA PHE A 24 4.99 -4.62 -16.06
C PHE A 24 4.86 -3.12 -15.81
N TRP A 25 5.83 -2.37 -16.35
CA TRP A 25 5.90 -0.92 -16.19
C TRP A 25 6.09 -0.26 -17.55
N LEU A 26 5.34 0.80 -17.81
CA LEU A 26 5.48 1.65 -18.96
C LEU A 26 6.30 2.88 -18.58
N GLY A 27 7.51 2.97 -19.12
CA GLY A 27 8.48 4.01 -18.87
C GLY A 27 8.52 5.06 -19.97
N ASN A 28 8.55 6.32 -19.58
CA ASN A 28 8.87 7.43 -20.47
C ASN A 28 10.21 8.03 -20.06
N VAL A 29 11.03 8.35 -21.05
CA VAL A 29 12.28 9.08 -20.85
C VAL A 29 12.10 10.50 -21.36
N SER A 30 12.43 11.47 -20.51
CA SER A 30 12.45 12.87 -20.89
C SER A 30 13.78 13.52 -20.52
N ASP A 31 14.17 14.48 -21.34
CA ASP A 31 15.37 15.28 -21.21
C ASP A 31 14.93 16.75 -21.25
N PRO A 32 14.68 17.38 -20.09
CA PRO A 32 14.06 18.70 -20.03
C PRO A 32 14.96 19.82 -20.55
N GLN A 33 16.24 19.53 -20.85
CA GLN A 33 17.17 20.49 -21.44
C GLN A 33 17.14 20.48 -22.97
N LYS A 34 16.42 19.53 -23.60
CA LYS A 34 16.22 19.50 -25.04
C LYS A 34 14.92 20.21 -25.43
N SER A 35 15.01 21.07 -26.45
CA SER A 35 13.87 21.84 -26.98
C SER A 35 12.84 20.96 -27.70
N GLU A 36 13.25 19.80 -28.19
CA GLU A 36 12.37 18.78 -28.73
C GLU A 36 12.11 17.72 -27.66
N LEU A 37 10.84 17.59 -27.26
CA LEU A 37 10.36 16.51 -26.42
C LEU A 37 10.46 15.18 -27.20
N SER A 38 11.65 14.60 -27.21
CA SER A 38 11.87 13.22 -27.63
C SER A 38 11.28 12.29 -26.56
N TYR A 39 10.00 11.95 -26.70
CA TYR A 39 9.39 10.91 -25.88
C TYR A 39 9.81 9.55 -26.39
N LYS A 40 10.83 8.96 -25.76
CA LYS A 40 11.13 7.55 -25.99
C LYS A 40 10.45 6.72 -24.91
N GLN A 41 9.61 5.80 -25.35
CA GLN A 41 8.84 4.92 -24.48
C GLN A 41 9.53 3.56 -24.36
N PHE A 42 9.51 3.01 -23.16
CA PHE A 42 10.09 1.72 -22.83
C PHE A 42 9.09 0.92 -22.00
N ARG A 43 9.18 -0.40 -22.06
CA ARG A 43 8.55 -1.29 -21.11
C ARG A 43 9.62 -1.88 -20.20
N LEU A 44 9.43 -1.79 -18.89
CA LEU A 44 10.26 -2.44 -17.90
C LEU A 44 9.48 -3.63 -17.33
N ASN A 45 10.01 -4.84 -17.57
CA ASN A 45 9.47 -6.06 -17.01
C ASN A 45 10.29 -6.44 -15.78
N VAL A 46 9.62 -6.59 -14.64
CA VAL A 46 10.27 -6.99 -13.38
C VAL A 46 9.72 -8.34 -12.94
N THR A 47 10.60 -9.34 -12.95
CA THR A 47 10.25 -10.72 -12.60
C THR A 47 11.10 -11.18 -11.42
N ASN A 48 10.45 -11.69 -10.37
CA ASN A 48 11.16 -12.24 -9.22
C ASN A 48 11.79 -13.59 -9.57
N ILE A 49 13.01 -13.81 -9.12
CA ILE A 49 13.70 -15.10 -9.26
C ILE A 49 13.21 -16.00 -8.13
N GLU A 50 12.61 -17.14 -8.48
CA GLU A 50 12.10 -18.08 -7.49
C GLU A 50 13.17 -18.47 -6.46
N LYS A 51 12.79 -18.48 -5.18
CA LYS A 51 13.65 -18.87 -4.05
C LYS A 51 14.92 -18.01 -3.86
N SER A 52 14.98 -16.86 -4.51
CA SER A 52 16.06 -15.88 -4.37
C SER A 52 15.52 -14.55 -3.83
N ASN A 53 16.40 -13.75 -3.25
CA ASN A 53 16.14 -12.35 -2.90
C ASN A 53 16.45 -11.42 -4.08
N ALA A 54 16.22 -11.85 -5.33
CA ALA A 54 16.57 -11.10 -6.51
C ALA A 54 15.45 -11.06 -7.55
N SER A 55 15.47 -10.03 -8.39
CA SER A 55 14.56 -9.86 -9.51
C SER A 55 15.33 -9.51 -10.77
N HIS A 56 14.85 -10.01 -11.91
CA HIS A 56 15.29 -9.60 -13.22
C HIS A 56 14.50 -8.37 -13.66
N LEU A 57 15.21 -7.37 -14.18
CA LEU A 57 14.66 -6.14 -14.71
C LEU A 57 15.06 -6.05 -16.19
N ILE A 58 14.09 -6.23 -17.08
CA ILE A 58 14.32 -6.24 -18.53
C ILE A 58 13.70 -4.97 -19.12
N LEU A 59 14.53 -4.12 -19.71
CA LEU A 59 14.09 -2.90 -20.38
C LEU A 59 13.94 -3.17 -21.88
N ILE A 60 12.73 -2.97 -22.39
CA ILE A 60 12.32 -3.22 -23.77
C ILE A 60 11.93 -1.89 -24.41
N ASP A 61 12.40 -1.64 -25.62
CA ASP A 61 11.99 -0.51 -26.44
C ASP A 61 10.61 -0.83 -27.05
N THR A 62 9.60 0.00 -26.82
CA THR A 62 8.22 -0.33 -27.24
C THR A 62 8.00 -0.21 -28.74
N GLU A 63 8.78 0.62 -29.45
CA GLU A 63 8.67 0.80 -30.89
C GLU A 63 9.27 -0.38 -31.65
N THR A 64 10.45 -0.83 -31.21
CA THR A 64 11.18 -1.91 -31.88
C THR A 64 10.94 -3.29 -31.27
N ASN A 65 10.28 -3.35 -30.11
CA ASN A 65 10.07 -4.53 -29.28
C ASN A 65 11.36 -5.31 -28.98
N LYS A 66 12.50 -4.61 -28.99
CA LYS A 66 13.82 -5.20 -28.71
C LYS A 66 14.22 -4.94 -27.27
N THR A 67 14.88 -5.92 -26.67
CA THR A 67 15.51 -5.73 -25.37
C THR A 67 16.69 -4.78 -25.49
N VAL A 68 16.66 -3.73 -24.68
CA VAL A 68 17.67 -2.67 -24.65
C VAL A 68 18.71 -2.98 -23.58
N LYS A 69 18.25 -3.37 -22.38
CA LYS A 69 19.10 -3.62 -21.22
C LYS A 69 18.53 -4.71 -20.33
N HIS A 70 19.45 -5.42 -19.68
CA HIS A 70 19.16 -6.37 -18.61
C HIS A 70 19.83 -5.88 -17.32
N TYR A 71 19.02 -5.76 -16.28
CA TYR A 71 19.48 -5.48 -14.94
C TYR A 71 19.03 -6.57 -13.98
N GLN A 72 19.70 -6.64 -12.84
CA GLN A 72 19.32 -7.49 -11.72
C GLN A 72 19.20 -6.63 -10.46
N ALA A 73 18.08 -6.74 -9.76
CA ALA A 73 17.94 -6.15 -8.43
C ALA A 73 18.16 -7.24 -7.38
N ILE A 74 19.05 -7.01 -6.41
CA ILE A 74 19.30 -7.91 -5.27
C ILE A 74 18.85 -7.20 -4.00
N PHE A 75 17.86 -7.74 -3.32
CA PHE A 75 17.21 -7.14 -2.17
C PHE A 75 17.89 -7.56 -0.88
N GLN A 76 18.39 -6.57 -0.14
CA GLN A 76 19.04 -6.75 1.17
C GLN A 76 18.02 -6.71 2.30
N SER A 77 16.92 -5.97 2.11
CA SER A 77 15.81 -5.87 3.06
C SER A 77 14.49 -5.56 2.33
N LYS A 78 13.41 -5.35 3.08
CA LYS A 78 12.11 -4.91 2.53
C LYS A 78 12.13 -3.51 1.90
N SER A 79 13.15 -2.70 2.22
CA SER A 79 13.27 -1.31 1.75
C SER A 79 14.61 -1.00 1.09
N ALA A 80 15.54 -1.97 1.03
CA ALA A 80 16.87 -1.77 0.49
C ALA A 80 17.24 -2.84 -0.55
N PHE A 81 17.78 -2.40 -1.67
CA PHE A 81 18.24 -3.26 -2.76
C PHE A 81 19.36 -2.62 -3.58
N GLN A 82 20.12 -3.47 -4.26
CA GLN A 82 21.20 -3.07 -5.15
C GLN A 82 20.83 -3.44 -6.59
N ILE A 83 21.13 -2.56 -7.54
CA ILE A 83 20.92 -2.81 -8.97
C ILE A 83 22.26 -3.15 -9.60
N PHE A 84 22.28 -4.19 -10.43
CA PHE A 84 23.43 -4.68 -11.18
C PHE A 84 23.14 -4.67 -12.68
N GLU A 85 24.16 -4.36 -13.47
CA GLU A 85 24.21 -4.59 -14.90
C GLU A 85 25.33 -5.61 -15.18
N GLY A 86 24.96 -6.84 -15.56
CA GLY A 86 25.90 -7.96 -15.57
C GLY A 86 26.49 -8.18 -14.17
N ASN A 87 27.82 -8.13 -14.04
CA ASN A 87 28.53 -8.31 -12.77
C ASN A 87 28.87 -6.99 -12.05
N ARG A 88 28.42 -5.84 -12.58
CA ARG A 88 28.75 -4.51 -12.02
C ARG A 88 27.57 -3.94 -11.26
N GLN A 89 27.78 -3.54 -10.02
CA GLN A 89 26.79 -2.77 -9.26
C GLN A 89 26.69 -1.35 -9.83
N ILE A 90 25.47 -0.93 -10.17
CA ILE A 90 25.20 0.40 -10.73
C ILE A 90 24.47 1.32 -9.74
N ALA A 91 23.74 0.79 -8.77
CA ALA A 91 23.10 1.61 -7.76
C ALA A 91 22.86 0.82 -6.47
N GLN A 92 22.80 1.54 -5.35
CA GLN A 92 22.26 1.03 -4.10
C GLN A 92 21.12 1.95 -3.68
N ILE A 93 19.94 1.36 -3.51
CA ILE A 93 18.71 2.03 -3.15
C ILE A 93 18.34 1.59 -1.75
N GLU A 94 18.15 2.56 -0.88
CA GLU A 94 17.74 2.35 0.51
C GLU A 94 16.64 3.35 0.82
N LEU A 95 15.41 2.87 0.84
CA LEU A 95 14.22 3.64 1.16
C LEU A 95 14.00 3.65 2.67
N ALA A 96 13.49 4.77 3.17
CA ALA A 96 13.12 4.90 4.57
C ALA A 96 12.07 3.83 4.94
N PRO A 97 12.30 2.99 5.96
CA PRO A 97 11.48 1.81 6.24
C PRO A 97 10.04 2.08 6.74
N PHE A 98 9.68 3.34 7.02
CA PHE A 98 8.45 3.71 7.74
C PHE A 98 7.65 4.88 7.15
N ILE A 99 7.99 5.35 5.94
CA ILE A 99 7.26 6.46 5.33
C ILE A 99 6.33 5.89 4.26
N GLU A 100 5.01 6.06 4.47
CA GLU A 100 4.00 5.78 3.44
C GLU A 100 4.41 6.44 2.12
N PRO A 101 4.13 5.82 0.96
CA PRO A 101 4.45 6.46 -0.31
C PRO A 101 3.88 7.89 -0.37
N PRO A 102 4.65 8.87 -0.89
CA PRO A 102 5.90 8.68 -1.61
C PRO A 102 7.13 8.47 -0.72
N SER A 103 7.91 7.43 -1.03
CA SER A 103 9.24 7.19 -0.45
C SER A 103 10.31 7.53 -1.49
N SER A 104 11.41 8.16 -1.05
CA SER A 104 12.50 8.53 -1.94
C SER A 104 13.87 8.26 -1.34
N CYS A 105 14.86 8.10 -2.20
CA CYS A 105 16.26 8.07 -1.82
C CYS A 105 17.12 8.71 -2.90
N SER A 106 18.28 9.22 -2.53
CA SER A 106 19.28 9.70 -3.48
C SER A 106 20.60 8.99 -3.24
N GLY A 107 21.40 8.86 -4.29
CA GLY A 107 22.66 8.14 -4.21
C GLY A 107 23.52 8.30 -5.45
N LYS A 108 24.50 7.41 -5.59
CA LYS A 108 25.37 7.33 -6.76
C LYS A 108 24.84 6.33 -7.77
N TRP A 109 24.84 6.75 -9.03
CA TRP A 109 24.56 5.89 -10.16
C TRP A 109 25.88 5.63 -10.89
N GLU A 110 26.26 4.37 -10.98
CA GLU A 110 27.63 3.95 -11.26
C GLU A 110 28.61 4.68 -10.33
N ASP A 111 29.78 5.06 -10.84
CA ASP A 111 30.81 5.73 -10.05
C ASP A 111 30.76 7.26 -10.16
N THR A 112 30.11 7.81 -11.21
CA THR A 112 30.26 9.20 -11.62
C THR A 112 28.96 10.01 -11.63
N LYS A 113 27.80 9.35 -11.69
CA LYS A 113 26.50 10.02 -11.80
C LYS A 113 25.79 10.05 -10.44
N LEU A 114 24.85 10.96 -10.29
CA LEU A 114 23.98 11.04 -9.12
C LEU A 114 22.58 10.60 -9.53
N PHE A 115 21.85 9.94 -8.64
CA PHE A 115 20.44 9.66 -8.86
C PHE A 115 19.55 10.12 -7.71
N ASN A 116 18.29 10.38 -8.06
CA ASN A 116 17.19 10.45 -7.13
C ASN A 116 16.12 9.45 -7.59
N PHE A 117 15.71 8.57 -6.68
CA PHE A 117 14.73 7.52 -6.93
C PHE A 117 13.53 7.76 -6.02
N VAL A 118 12.34 7.73 -6.60
CA VAL A 118 11.08 8.02 -5.91
C VAL A 118 10.07 6.95 -6.29
N VAL A 119 9.41 6.39 -5.28
CA VAL A 119 8.29 5.45 -5.45
C VAL A 119 7.04 6.16 -4.96
N ALA A 120 6.14 6.50 -5.88
CA ALA A 120 4.87 7.16 -5.61
C ALA A 120 3.73 6.13 -5.64
N ASN A 121 3.18 5.86 -4.45
CA ASN A 121 1.95 5.09 -4.21
C ASN A 121 1.88 3.69 -4.84
N GLY A 122 3.03 3.05 -5.09
CA GLY A 122 3.12 1.71 -5.66
C GLY A 122 2.64 1.57 -7.12
N GLN A 123 2.23 2.68 -7.74
CA GLN A 123 1.76 2.75 -9.13
C GLN A 123 2.72 3.51 -10.04
N ALA A 124 3.59 4.36 -9.47
CA ALA A 124 4.57 5.11 -10.22
C ALA A 124 5.96 5.04 -9.56
N ILE A 125 6.99 4.92 -10.40
CA ILE A 125 8.39 4.96 -10.01
C ILE A 125 9.06 6.02 -10.88
N ASN A 126 9.73 6.98 -10.24
CA ASN A 126 10.53 7.99 -10.92
C ASN A 126 12.00 7.81 -10.57
N LEU A 127 12.85 7.79 -11.59
CA LEU A 127 14.29 7.76 -11.46
C LEU A 127 14.86 8.95 -12.23
N HIS A 128 15.54 9.84 -11.52
CA HIS A 128 16.23 10.98 -12.11
C HIS A 128 17.72 10.73 -12.00
N ILE A 129 18.46 10.85 -13.10
CA ILE A 129 19.91 10.68 -13.14
C ILE A 129 20.54 11.98 -13.61
N PHE A 130 21.47 12.51 -12.82
CA PHE A 130 22.29 13.65 -13.16
C PHE A 130 23.69 13.20 -13.57
N ASP A 131 24.15 13.64 -14.73
CA ASP A 131 25.53 13.47 -15.17
C ASP A 131 26.32 14.78 -14.92
N PRO A 132 27.22 14.81 -13.92
CA PRO A 132 28.02 16.00 -13.62
C PRO A 132 28.93 16.44 -14.77
N SER A 133 29.33 15.51 -15.65
CA SER A 133 30.24 15.77 -16.77
C SER A 133 29.59 16.66 -17.83
N ASN A 134 28.30 16.41 -18.09
CA ASN A 134 27.53 17.15 -19.08
C ASN A 134 26.60 18.20 -18.45
N LYS A 135 26.43 18.17 -17.12
CA LYS A 135 25.45 18.98 -16.37
C LYS A 135 24.00 18.76 -16.83
N GLU A 136 23.72 17.53 -17.25
CA GLU A 136 22.43 17.13 -17.80
C GLU A 136 21.65 16.26 -16.83
N TRP A 137 20.33 16.47 -16.77
CA TRP A 137 19.41 15.59 -16.04
C TRP A 137 18.61 14.74 -17.02
N LYS A 138 18.49 13.45 -16.73
CA LYS A 138 17.60 12.52 -17.42
C LYS A 138 16.54 12.01 -16.47
N PHE A 139 15.28 12.09 -16.90
CA PHE A 139 14.12 11.72 -16.12
C PHE A 139 13.52 10.46 -16.71
N PHE A 140 13.38 9.44 -15.88
CA PHE A 140 12.74 8.18 -16.22
C PHE A 140 11.51 8.05 -15.33
N SER A 141 10.32 8.07 -15.94
CA SER A 141 9.05 7.93 -15.23
C SER A 141 8.37 6.64 -15.67
N PHE A 142 8.22 5.71 -14.75
CA PHE A 142 7.60 4.41 -14.95
C PHE A 142 6.25 4.36 -14.25
N TYR A 143 5.22 3.95 -14.98
CA TYR A 143 3.87 3.72 -14.45
C TYR A 143 3.52 2.26 -14.60
N LYS A 144 2.82 1.67 -13.64
CA LYS A 144 2.34 0.28 -13.79
C LYS A 144 1.45 0.17 -15.02
N ASP A 145 1.77 -0.79 -15.88
CA ASP A 145 0.99 -1.14 -17.05
C ASP A 145 -0.19 -2.01 -16.60
N VAL A 146 -1.32 -1.34 -16.28
CA VAL A 146 -2.51 -1.97 -15.69
C VAL A 146 -3.14 -2.98 -16.67
N ASP A 147 -3.12 -2.67 -17.97
CA ASP A 147 -3.67 -3.53 -19.02
C ASP A 147 -2.85 -4.83 -19.18
N ALA A 148 -1.54 -4.78 -18.90
CA ALA A 148 -0.69 -5.96 -18.85
C ALA A 148 -0.87 -6.78 -17.55
N MET A 149 -1.42 -6.19 -16.48
CA MET A 149 -1.71 -6.88 -15.22
C MET A 149 -3.01 -7.68 -15.25
N ASP A 150 -4.01 -7.30 -16.07
CA ASP A 150 -5.23 -8.10 -16.26
C ASP A 150 -4.96 -9.48 -16.91
N LEU A 151 -3.73 -9.72 -17.38
CA LEU A 151 -3.25 -11.02 -17.87
C LEU A 151 -2.60 -11.88 -16.79
N GLU A 152 -2.24 -11.34 -15.62
CA GLU A 152 -1.85 -12.15 -14.46
C GLU A 152 -3.11 -12.45 -13.62
N PRO A 153 -3.52 -13.72 -13.48
CA PRO A 153 -4.69 -14.04 -12.69
C PRO A 153 -4.46 -13.55 -11.26
N ASN A 154 -5.36 -12.69 -10.76
CA ASN A 154 -5.48 -12.34 -9.35
C ASN A 154 -5.21 -13.61 -8.54
N SER A 155 -4.18 -13.57 -7.69
CA SER A 155 -3.76 -14.77 -6.98
C SER A 155 -4.98 -15.31 -6.21
N TRP A 156 -5.21 -16.62 -6.30
CA TRP A 156 -6.31 -17.26 -5.57
C TRP A 156 -6.29 -16.90 -4.07
N GLY A 157 -5.08 -16.63 -3.53
CA GLY A 157 -4.86 -16.17 -2.17
C GLY A 157 -5.48 -14.80 -1.88
N ASP A 158 -5.35 -13.81 -2.77
CA ASP A 158 -5.93 -12.48 -2.58
C ASP A 158 -7.46 -12.51 -2.63
N THR A 159 -8.00 -13.35 -3.51
CA THR A 159 -9.46 -13.56 -3.60
C THR A 159 -9.98 -14.23 -2.32
N LEU A 160 -9.37 -15.33 -1.89
CA LEU A 160 -9.75 -16.05 -0.67
C LEU A 160 -9.58 -15.20 0.59
N PHE A 161 -8.53 -14.37 0.66
CA PHE A 161 -8.32 -13.45 1.77
C PHE A 161 -9.39 -12.37 1.80
N GLY A 162 -9.77 -11.80 0.64
CA GLY A 162 -10.86 -10.85 0.52
C GLY A 162 -12.20 -11.41 1.03
N TRP A 163 -12.57 -12.62 0.60
CA TRP A 163 -13.79 -13.28 1.06
C TRP A 163 -13.73 -13.66 2.55
N GLY A 164 -12.59 -14.16 3.03
CA GLY A 164 -12.39 -14.49 4.45
C GLY A 164 -12.48 -13.25 5.35
N PHE A 165 -11.82 -12.15 4.96
CA PHE A 165 -11.85 -10.89 5.68
C PHE A 165 -13.25 -10.29 5.74
N LEU A 166 -13.98 -10.31 4.61
CA LEU A 166 -15.37 -9.82 4.53
C LEU A 166 -16.30 -10.65 5.43
N GLY A 167 -16.11 -11.98 5.44
CA GLY A 167 -16.85 -12.88 6.33
C GLY A 167 -16.60 -12.59 7.82
N VAL A 168 -15.33 -12.43 8.21
CA VAL A 168 -14.97 -12.13 9.61
C VAL A 168 -15.49 -10.75 10.04
N THR A 169 -15.38 -9.74 9.19
CA THR A 169 -15.88 -8.39 9.50
C THR A 169 -17.40 -8.34 9.62
N MET A 170 -18.15 -9.04 8.76
CA MET A 170 -19.61 -9.17 8.92
C MET A 170 -19.98 -9.88 10.23
N LEU A 171 -19.25 -10.93 10.61
CA LEU A 171 -19.52 -11.69 11.83
C LEU A 171 -19.24 -10.86 13.09
N LEU A 172 -18.16 -10.07 13.09
CA LEU A 172 -17.87 -9.11 14.15
C LEU A 172 -18.92 -8.00 14.24
N ALA A 173 -19.35 -7.44 13.09
CA ALA A 173 -20.41 -6.43 13.04
C ALA A 173 -21.73 -6.97 13.61
N TYR A 174 -22.09 -8.22 13.29
CA TYR A 174 -23.27 -8.87 13.85
C TYR A 174 -23.17 -9.03 15.38
N LEU A 175 -22.03 -9.50 15.90
CA LEU A 175 -21.81 -9.67 17.34
C LEU A 175 -21.87 -8.34 18.10
N VAL A 176 -21.29 -7.27 17.54
CA VAL A 176 -21.35 -5.93 18.12
C VAL A 176 -22.79 -5.42 18.12
N SER A 177 -23.51 -5.57 17.00
CA SER A 177 -24.93 -5.17 16.90
C SER A 177 -25.81 -5.88 17.93
N ALA A 178 -25.65 -7.20 18.08
CA ALA A 178 -26.40 -7.99 19.08
C ALA A 178 -26.13 -7.54 20.52
N ARG A 179 -24.87 -7.19 20.84
CA ARG A 179 -24.48 -6.66 22.15
C ARG A 179 -25.06 -5.27 22.42
N VAL A 180 -25.04 -4.39 21.41
CA VAL A 180 -25.63 -3.04 21.50
C VAL A 180 -27.15 -3.14 21.69
N GLN A 181 -27.84 -3.97 20.91
CA GLN A 181 -29.28 -4.19 21.05
C GLN A 181 -29.66 -4.71 22.45
N LYS A 182 -28.90 -5.65 23.01
CA LYS A 182 -29.14 -6.15 24.37
C LYS A 182 -28.92 -5.08 25.44
N CYS A 183 -27.94 -4.19 25.23
CA CYS A 183 -27.68 -3.06 26.13
C CYS A 183 -28.83 -2.04 26.09
N VAL A 184 -29.24 -1.64 24.88
CA VAL A 184 -30.35 -0.71 24.67
C VAL A 184 -31.64 -1.28 25.26
N HIS A 185 -31.95 -2.55 24.99
CA HIS A 185 -33.14 -3.21 25.55
C HIS A 185 -33.14 -3.17 27.08
N ASN A 186 -32.03 -3.53 27.72
CA ASN A 186 -31.90 -3.49 29.18
C ASN A 186 -32.03 -2.07 29.77
N GLN A 187 -31.54 -1.04 29.07
CA GLN A 187 -31.71 0.35 29.50
C GLN A 187 -33.16 0.80 29.38
N THR A 188 -33.85 0.45 28.29
CA THR A 188 -35.27 0.75 28.10
C THR A 188 -36.13 0.05 29.16
N LEU A 189 -35.82 -1.21 29.47
CA LEU A 189 -36.54 -1.99 30.48
C LEU A 189 -36.35 -1.42 31.89
N LYS A 190 -35.14 -0.93 32.22
CA LYS A 190 -34.89 -0.22 33.48
C LYS A 190 -35.67 1.09 33.59
N LYS A 191 -35.72 1.88 32.51
CA LYS A 191 -36.50 3.13 32.48
C LYS A 191 -38.01 2.86 32.62
N ALA A 192 -38.53 1.84 31.95
CA ALA A 192 -39.93 1.43 32.07
C ALA A 192 -40.28 0.95 33.49
N MET A 193 -39.40 0.17 34.13
CA MET A 193 -39.61 -0.25 35.52
C MET A 193 -39.53 0.92 36.53
N GLN A 194 -38.71 1.93 36.27
CA GLN A 194 -38.66 3.15 37.10
C GLN A 194 -39.97 3.93 37.01
N LEU A 195 -40.50 4.14 35.80
CA LEU A 195 -41.77 4.83 35.59
C LEU A 195 -42.95 4.13 36.28
N LEU A 196 -43.03 2.79 36.18
CA LEU A 196 -44.08 2.02 36.86
C LEU A 196 -44.01 2.12 38.39
N LYS A 197 -42.81 2.16 38.97
CA LYS A 197 -42.63 2.36 40.42
C LYS A 197 -43.04 3.76 40.86
N GLU A 198 -42.69 4.78 40.08
CA GLU A 198 -43.08 6.17 40.34
C GLU A 198 -44.61 6.34 40.27
N GLU A 199 -45.28 5.70 39.31
CA GLU A 199 -46.75 5.69 39.22
C GLU A 199 -47.40 4.99 40.44
N GLU A 200 -46.90 3.83 40.87
CA GLU A 200 -47.41 3.14 42.06
C GLU A 200 -47.25 3.95 43.35
N GLU A 201 -46.14 4.67 43.51
CA GLU A 201 -45.89 5.52 44.68
C GLU A 201 -46.78 6.77 44.68
N GLN A 202 -47.02 7.36 43.50
CA GLN A 202 -47.98 8.46 43.34
C GLN A 202 -49.42 8.02 43.63
N ASP A 203 -49.81 6.82 43.23
CA ASP A 203 -51.15 6.30 43.52
C ASP A 203 -51.34 5.93 45.00
N LYS A 204 -50.29 5.39 45.66
CA LYS A 204 -50.31 5.14 47.10
C LYS A 204 -50.41 6.44 47.91
N THR A 205 -49.73 7.50 47.48
CA THR A 205 -49.83 8.83 48.14
C THR A 205 -51.17 9.52 47.88
N LYS A 206 -51.75 9.41 46.68
CA LYS A 206 -53.11 9.89 46.38
C LYS A 206 -54.19 9.17 47.19
N LYS A 207 -54.09 7.84 47.34
CA LYS A 207 -55.02 7.04 48.17
C LYS A 207 -54.90 7.37 49.66
N LYS A 208 -53.70 7.66 50.17
CA LYS A 208 -53.51 8.10 51.57
C LYS A 208 -54.12 9.49 51.82
N LYS A 209 -54.01 10.43 50.86
CA LYS A 209 -54.64 11.76 50.99
C LYS A 209 -56.17 11.68 51.04
N LYS A 210 -56.80 10.86 50.19
CA LYS A 210 -58.27 10.64 50.18
C LYS A 210 -58.84 9.93 51.42
N LYS A 211 -58.01 9.31 52.26
CA LYS A 211 -58.46 8.59 53.46
C LYS A 211 -58.36 9.45 54.73
N ASN A 212 -57.75 10.63 54.62
CA ASN A 212 -57.57 11.59 55.70
C ASN A 212 -58.46 12.85 55.54
N GLU A 213 -59.35 12.86 54.54
CA GLU A 213 -60.51 13.75 54.41
C GLU A 213 -61.77 12.94 54.77
#